data_AF-A0A9P0HYU6-F1
#
_entry.id   AF-A0A9P0HYU6-F1
#
_cell.length_a   1.000
_cell.length_b   1.000
_cell.length_c   1.000
_cell.angle_alpha   90.00
_cell.angle_beta   90.00
_cell.angle_gamma   90.00
#
_symmetry.space_group_name_H-M   'P 1'
#
loop_
_entity.id
_entity.type
_entity.pdbx_description
1 polymer ?
#
loop_
_entity_poly.entity_id
_entity_poly.type
_entity_poly.pdbx_seq_one_letter_code
_entity_poly.pdbx_strand_id
1 'polypeptide(L)'
;MIVKKVVTGFMMIGLATEVWSHVEIEADDYFFPIEPVTNFCSMSDKCWHDFVPICGQDVMGVIRMFNDNCDLFEYNCDEKKQFRHVKMEICKMEPPTESSK
;
A
#
# COMPACT_ATOMS: atom_id res chain seq x y z
N MET A 1 25.54 18.05 52.87
CA MET A 1 25.77 16.99 51.86
C MET A 1 24.50 16.49 51.15
N ILE A 2 23.29 16.83 51.63
CA ILE A 2 22.00 16.36 51.06
C ILE A 2 21.63 17.13 49.78
N VAL A 3 21.86 18.44 49.74
CA VAL A 3 21.50 19.31 48.58
C VAL A 3 22.22 18.90 47.30
N LYS A 4 23.50 18.48 47.38
CA LYS A 4 24.25 17.98 46.22
C LYS A 4 23.61 16.73 45.63
N LYS A 5 23.18 15.77 46.48
CA LYS A 5 22.54 14.52 46.02
C LYS A 5 21.19 14.76 45.33
N VAL A 6 20.41 15.74 45.79
CA VAL A 6 19.11 16.07 45.19
C VAL A 6 19.31 16.71 43.80
N VAL A 7 20.25 17.62 43.66
CA VAL A 7 20.53 18.30 42.38
C VAL A 7 21.09 17.32 41.33
N THR A 8 21.97 16.39 41.71
CA THR A 8 22.47 15.36 40.78
C THR A 8 21.37 14.38 40.38
N GLY A 9 20.39 14.12 41.25
CA GLY A 9 19.23 13.29 40.94
C GLY A 9 18.30 13.91 39.91
N PHE A 10 18.00 15.21 40.00
CA PHE A 10 17.15 15.90 39.02
C PHE A 10 17.80 16.05 37.64
N MET A 11 19.13 16.20 37.57
CA MET A 11 19.86 16.31 36.30
C MET A 11 19.83 15.01 35.47
N MET A 12 19.77 13.85 36.13
CA MET A 12 19.66 12.54 35.47
C MET A 12 18.23 12.26 34.95
N ILE A 13 17.20 12.83 35.58
CA ILE A 13 15.81 12.67 35.12
C ILE A 13 15.56 13.53 33.87
N GLY A 14 16.17 14.72 33.79
CA GLY A 14 16.02 15.62 32.62
C GLY A 14 16.68 15.13 31.34
N LEU A 15 17.73 14.29 31.41
CA LEU A 15 18.37 13.72 30.21
C LEU A 15 17.62 12.51 29.65
N ALA A 16 16.81 11.83 30.47
CA ALA A 16 16.08 10.64 30.03
C ALA A 16 14.84 10.98 29.18
N THR A 17 14.27 12.18 29.33
CA THR A 17 13.07 12.60 28.58
C THR A 17 13.37 13.03 27.15
N GLU A 18 14.62 13.40 26.84
CA GLU A 18 15.01 13.91 25.50
C GLU A 18 15.43 12.78 24.53
N VAL A 19 15.71 11.56 25.01
CA VAL A 19 16.25 10.43 24.20
C VAL A 19 15.13 9.57 23.58
N TRP A 20 13.87 9.94 23.76
CA TRP A 20 12.73 9.19 23.23
C TRP A 20 12.09 9.81 21.98
N SER A 21 12.78 10.71 21.28
CA SER A 21 12.19 11.44 20.14
C SER A 21 12.56 10.95 18.74
N HIS A 22 13.52 10.04 18.52
CA HIS A 22 13.84 9.61 17.15
C HIS A 22 14.33 8.17 17.06
N VAL A 23 13.40 7.22 16.97
CA VAL A 23 13.63 6.00 16.20
C VAL A 23 12.44 5.85 15.27
N GLU A 24 12.63 6.36 14.06
CA GLU A 24 11.84 6.08 12.87
C GLU A 24 11.98 4.60 12.53
N ILE A 25 10.87 3.90 12.34
CA ILE A 25 10.79 2.83 11.35
C ILE A 25 9.41 2.94 10.70
N GLU A 26 9.34 3.67 9.59
CA GLU A 26 8.35 3.44 8.55
C GLU A 26 8.60 2.04 7.99
N ALA A 27 7.90 1.05 8.53
CA ALA A 27 7.77 -0.26 7.92
C ALA A 27 6.29 -0.51 7.63
N ASP A 28 5.72 0.33 6.75
CA ASP A 28 4.79 -0.18 5.76
C ASP A 28 5.61 -0.97 4.72
N ASP A 29 6.30 -2.01 5.20
CA ASP A 29 6.81 -3.08 4.37
C ASP A 29 5.56 -3.77 3.83
N TYR A 30 5.10 -3.29 2.68
CA TYR A 30 4.28 -4.04 1.73
C TYR A 30 5.10 -5.24 1.19
N PHE A 31 5.63 -6.06 2.09
CA PHE A 31 6.02 -7.41 1.79
C PHE A 31 4.71 -8.17 1.62
N PHE A 32 4.15 -8.11 0.41
CA PHE A 32 3.09 -9.02 0.01
C PHE A 32 3.60 -10.42 0.33
N PRO A 33 2.93 -11.17 1.22
CA PRO A 33 3.18 -12.60 1.35
C PRO A 33 3.17 -13.14 -0.07
N ILE A 34 4.20 -13.88 -0.49
CA ILE A 34 4.31 -14.46 -1.83
C ILE A 34 2.94 -15.07 -2.16
N GLU A 35 2.13 -14.33 -2.92
CA GLU A 35 0.72 -14.66 -3.04
C GLU A 35 0.67 -16.04 -3.70
N PRO A 36 -0.22 -16.95 -3.25
CA PRO A 36 -0.36 -18.24 -3.90
C PRO A 36 -0.54 -17.98 -5.39
N VAL A 37 0.24 -18.65 -6.25
CA VAL A 37 0.28 -18.42 -7.71
C VAL A 37 -1.14 -18.20 -8.23
N THR A 38 -1.54 -16.94 -8.38
CA THR A 38 -2.92 -16.55 -8.67
C THR A 38 -3.15 -16.84 -10.14
N ASN A 39 -3.96 -17.85 -10.43
CA ASN A 39 -4.32 -18.18 -11.81
C ASN A 39 -5.45 -17.26 -12.27
N PHE A 40 -5.08 -16.07 -12.75
CA PHE A 40 -6.02 -15.07 -13.22
C PHE A 40 -6.91 -15.58 -14.36
N CYS A 41 -6.40 -16.45 -15.23
CA CYS A 41 -7.16 -17.04 -16.33
C CYS A 41 -8.32 -17.91 -15.83
N SER A 42 -8.08 -18.76 -14.81
CA SER A 42 -9.16 -19.53 -14.22
C SER A 42 -10.16 -18.67 -13.45
N MET A 43 -9.73 -17.50 -12.95
CA MET A 43 -10.61 -16.57 -12.24
C MET A 43 -11.52 -15.85 -13.23
N SER A 44 -10.97 -15.31 -14.32
CA SER A 44 -11.75 -14.66 -15.38
C SER A 44 -12.78 -15.61 -16.00
N ASP A 45 -12.39 -16.84 -16.33
CA ASP A 45 -13.28 -17.84 -16.95
C ASP A 45 -14.55 -18.17 -16.14
N LYS A 46 -14.50 -17.96 -14.82
CA LYS A 46 -15.61 -18.26 -13.88
C LYS A 46 -16.24 -16.99 -13.30
N CYS A 47 -15.74 -15.83 -13.70
CA CYS A 47 -16.17 -14.55 -13.17
C CYS A 47 -17.51 -14.13 -13.81
N TRP A 48 -18.26 -13.31 -13.10
CA TRP A 48 -19.51 -12.74 -13.60
C TRP A 48 -19.38 -11.22 -13.64
N HIS A 49 -19.54 -10.63 -14.83
CA HIS A 49 -19.44 -9.19 -15.03
C HIS A 49 -20.63 -8.47 -14.39
N ASP A 50 -20.34 -7.66 -13.37
CA ASP A 50 -21.30 -6.76 -12.74
C ASP A 50 -21.20 -5.32 -13.28
N PHE A 51 -20.18 -5.03 -14.11
CA PHE A 51 -19.88 -3.72 -14.68
C PHE A 51 -19.75 -2.60 -13.62
N VAL A 52 -19.37 -2.96 -12.39
CA VAL A 52 -19.08 -1.99 -11.33
C VAL A 52 -17.61 -1.59 -11.42
N PRO A 53 -17.29 -0.33 -11.79
CA PRO A 53 -15.92 0.07 -12.08
C PRO A 53 -15.03 -0.05 -10.84
N ILE A 54 -13.82 -0.54 -11.06
CA ILE A 54 -12.80 -0.71 -10.01
C ILE A 54 -11.50 -0.01 -10.39
N CYS A 55 -10.66 0.21 -9.37
CA CYS A 55 -9.30 0.72 -9.53
C CYS A 55 -8.31 -0.41 -9.31
N GLY A 56 -7.39 -0.64 -10.25
CA GLY A 56 -6.30 -1.59 -10.10
C GLY A 56 -4.96 -0.87 -9.95
N GLN A 57 -4.05 -1.46 -9.18
CA GLN A 57 -2.66 -1.02 -9.09
C GLN A 57 -1.71 -2.22 -9.23
N ASP A 58 -0.63 -2.08 -10.01
CA ASP A 58 0.41 -3.12 -10.10
C ASP A 58 1.49 -2.98 -9.03
N VAL A 59 2.47 -3.89 -9.04
CA VAL A 59 3.61 -3.89 -8.11
C VAL A 59 4.57 -2.72 -8.30
N MET A 60 4.54 -2.07 -9.47
CA MET A 60 5.33 -0.89 -9.79
C MET A 60 4.59 0.42 -9.43
N GLY A 61 3.36 0.31 -8.91
CA GLY A 61 2.52 1.44 -8.57
C GLY A 61 1.75 2.03 -9.77
N VAL A 62 1.76 1.39 -10.94
CA VAL A 62 0.96 1.80 -12.10
C VAL A 62 -0.51 1.61 -11.76
N ILE A 63 -1.30 2.65 -11.99
CA ILE A 63 -2.73 2.68 -11.68
C ILE A 63 -3.52 2.56 -12.97
N ARG A 64 -4.64 1.84 -12.94
CA ARG A 64 -5.55 1.68 -14.08
C ARG A 64 -6.98 1.44 -13.62
N MET A 65 -7.93 2.02 -14.33
CA MET A 65 -9.36 1.72 -14.16
C MET A 65 -9.77 0.49 -14.99
N PHE A 66 -10.63 -0.35 -14.43
CA PHE A 66 -11.27 -1.50 -15.09
C PHE A 66 -12.79 -1.39 -14.94
N ASN A 67 -13.57 -1.96 -15.87
CA ASN A 67 -15.03 -1.82 -15.78
C ASN A 67 -15.61 -2.71 -14.67
N ASP A 68 -14.93 -3.79 -14.31
CA ASP A 68 -15.22 -4.63 -13.15
C ASP A 68 -14.00 -5.47 -12.73
N ASN A 69 -14.19 -6.33 -11.72
CA ASN A 69 -13.15 -7.25 -11.25
C ASN A 69 -12.78 -8.31 -12.29
N CYS A 70 -13.70 -8.72 -13.16
CA CYS A 70 -13.47 -9.75 -14.16
C CYS A 70 -12.52 -9.23 -15.23
N ASP A 71 -12.75 -8.02 -15.73
CA ASP A 71 -11.86 -7.32 -16.67
C ASP A 71 -10.42 -7.19 -16.13
N LEU A 72 -10.28 -6.97 -14.82
CA LEU A 72 -8.96 -6.94 -14.18
C LEU A 72 -8.29 -8.32 -14.22
N PHE A 73 -9.03 -9.40 -13.97
CA PHE A 73 -8.49 -10.77 -14.06
C PHE A 73 -8.16 -11.15 -15.50
N GLU A 74 -9.00 -10.80 -16.47
CA GLU A 74 -8.74 -11.01 -17.89
C GLU A 74 -7.46 -10.29 -18.32
N TYR A 75 -7.32 -9.01 -17.98
CA TYR A 75 -6.12 -8.24 -18.28
C TYR A 75 -4.85 -8.85 -17.66
N ASN A 76 -4.92 -9.28 -16.40
CA ASN A 76 -3.80 -9.95 -15.76
C ASN A 76 -3.45 -11.28 -16.43
N CYS A 77 -4.45 -12.05 -16.86
CA CYS A 77 -4.25 -13.29 -17.60
C CYS A 77 -3.60 -13.05 -18.96
N ASP A 78 -4.12 -12.12 -19.75
CA ASP A 78 -3.71 -11.88 -21.14
C ASP A 78 -2.33 -11.23 -21.20
N GLU A 79 -2.13 -10.15 -20.44
CA GLU A 79 -0.92 -9.34 -20.47
C GLU A 79 0.18 -9.84 -19.51
N LYS A 80 -0.09 -10.95 -18.79
CA LYS A 80 0.79 -11.50 -17.73
C LYS A 80 1.16 -10.44 -16.69
N LYS A 81 0.18 -9.61 -16.33
CA LYS A 81 0.29 -8.55 -15.32
C LYS A 81 -0.27 -9.01 -13.98
N GLN A 82 -0.04 -8.18 -12.96
CA GLN A 82 -0.46 -8.44 -11.58
C GLN A 82 -1.05 -7.18 -10.98
N PHE A 83 -2.10 -6.63 -11.61
CA PHE A 83 -2.90 -5.58 -11.02
C PHE A 83 -3.73 -6.16 -9.88
N ARG A 84 -3.79 -5.46 -8.74
CA ARG A 84 -4.68 -5.78 -7.62
C ARG A 84 -5.72 -4.69 -7.46
N HIS A 85 -6.94 -5.06 -7.09
CA HIS A 85 -7.97 -4.09 -6.77
C HIS A 85 -7.55 -3.26 -5.55
N VAL A 86 -7.57 -1.95 -5.71
CA VAL A 86 -7.29 -0.95 -4.68
C VAL A 86 -8.45 0.04 -4.54
N LYS A 87 -8.42 0.90 -3.52
CA LYS A 87 -9.48 1.89 -3.31
C LYS A 87 -9.63 2.80 -4.52
N MET A 88 -10.88 3.13 -4.86
CA MET A 88 -11.22 4.01 -5.98
C MET A 88 -10.59 5.41 -5.85
N GLU A 89 -10.30 5.88 -4.64
CA GLU A 89 -9.59 7.15 -4.46
C GLU A 89 -8.20 7.17 -5.12
N ILE A 90 -7.53 6.02 -5.23
CA ILE A 90 -6.18 5.94 -5.83
C ILE A 90 -6.21 6.35 -7.30
N CYS A 91 -7.18 5.84 -8.07
CA CYS A 91 -7.38 6.23 -9.47
C CYS A 91 -7.88 7.68 -9.63
N LYS A 92 -8.49 8.27 -8.61
CA LYS A 92 -8.94 9.68 -8.64
C LYS A 92 -7.82 10.67 -8.35
N MET A 93 -6.73 10.22 -7.73
CA MET A 93 -5.56 11.04 -7.44
C MET A 93 -4.63 11.21 -8.64
N GLU A 94 -4.78 10.39 -9.68
CA GLU A 94 -4.04 10.57 -10.92
C GLU A 94 -4.66 11.72 -11.72
N PRO A 95 -3.91 12.79 -12.05
CA PRO A 95 -4.38 13.78 -13.00
C PRO A 95 -4.61 13.09 -14.35
N PRO A 96 -5.56 13.54 -15.19
CA PRO A 96 -5.81 12.98 -16.51
C PRO A 96 -4.63 13.31 -17.42
N THR A 97 -3.54 12.55 -17.32
CA THR A 97 -2.49 12.54 -18.33
C THR A 97 -2.72 11.36 -19.25
N GLU A 98 -3.40 11.68 -20.37
CA GLU A 98 -3.18 11.04 -21.66
C GLU A 98 -3.83 9.67 -21.90
N SER A 99 -5.15 9.61 -21.71
CA SER A 99 -6.01 8.79 -22.59
C SER A 99 -6.20 9.52 -23.92
N SER A 100 -5.15 9.60 -24.73
CA SER A 100 -5.28 10.04 -26.12
C SER A 100 -4.17 9.44 -26.97
N LYS A 101 -4.40 8.22 -27.46
CA LYS A 101 -4.20 7.93 -28.88
C LYS A 101 -5.00 6.72 -29.34
#